data_AF-A0AAW2R3M7-F1
#
_entry.id   AF-A0AAW2R3M7-F1
#
_cell.length_a   1.000
_cell.length_b   1.000
_cell.length_c   1.000
_cell.angle_alpha   90.00
_cell.angle_beta   90.00
_cell.angle_gamma   90.00
#
_symmetry.space_group_name_H-M   'P 1'
#
loop_
_entity.id
_entity.type
_entity.pdbx_description
1 polymer ?
#
loop_
_entity_poly.entity_id
_entity_poly.type
_entity_poly.pdbx_seq_one_letter_code
_entity_poly.pdbx_strand_id
1 'polypeptide(L)'
;MKDMGEASYVIGIEIRRDRNKRILGLSQKAYIEKVLAKFRMSACSFTAAPIVKGDKFGIHQSPQNSLEENQMKNILYASVVGSLMYLQVCTRPNIAFAVGMLGRYQSNPGIEHWKAAKKVMRYLQGTKDHKHT
;
A
#
# COMPACT_ATOMS: atom_id res chain seq x y z
N MET A 1 -19.72 -26.69 -13.03
CA MET A 1 -19.34 -25.61 -12.08
C MET A 1 -19.90 -26.00 -10.72
N LYS A 2 -19.08 -26.09 -9.67
CA LYS A 2 -19.50 -26.57 -8.34
C LYS A 2 -19.78 -25.35 -7.45
N ASP A 3 -20.96 -25.30 -6.84
CA ASP A 3 -21.29 -24.30 -5.84
C ASP A 3 -20.51 -24.59 -4.54
N MET A 4 -19.79 -23.59 -4.02
CA MET A 4 -19.06 -23.66 -2.76
C MET A 4 -19.77 -22.91 -1.63
N GLY A 5 -21.02 -22.49 -1.85
CA GLY A 5 -21.77 -21.66 -0.91
C GLY A 5 -21.35 -20.19 -0.99
N GLU A 6 -21.65 -19.45 0.09
CA GLU A 6 -21.42 -18.01 0.13
C GLU A 6 -19.93 -17.66 0.14
N ALA A 7 -19.52 -16.76 -0.76
CA ALA A 7 -18.13 -16.35 -0.88
C ALA A 7 -17.69 -15.52 0.33
N SER A 8 -16.68 -16.03 1.04
CA SER A 8 -16.04 -15.34 2.18
C SER A 8 -14.73 -14.65 1.81
N TYR A 9 -14.08 -15.07 0.71
CA TYR A 9 -12.84 -14.47 0.20
C TYR A 9 -12.78 -14.46 -1.32
N VAL A 10 -12.20 -13.40 -1.89
CA VAL A 10 -11.84 -13.31 -3.31
C VAL A 10 -10.50 -12.59 -3.46
N ILE A 11 -9.49 -13.27 -4.01
CA ILE A 11 -8.15 -12.70 -4.30
C ILE A 11 -7.54 -12.02 -3.04
N GLY A 12 -7.77 -12.54 -1.84
CA GLY A 12 -7.26 -11.96 -0.59
C GLY A 12 -8.06 -10.75 -0.06
N ILE A 13 -9.21 -10.45 -0.64
CA ILE A 13 -10.25 -9.60 -0.07
C ILE A 13 -11.19 -10.48 0.75
N GLU A 14 -11.31 -10.20 2.04
CA GLU A 14 -12.33 -10.76 2.93
C GLU A 14 -13.67 -10.09 2.61
N ILE A 15 -14.69 -10.91 2.37
CA ILE A 15 -16.07 -10.50 2.13
C ILE A 15 -16.88 -10.83 3.38
N ARG A 16 -17.50 -9.81 3.98
CA ARG A 16 -18.48 -9.97 5.05
C ARG A 16 -19.83 -9.51 4.56
N ARG A 17 -20.82 -10.40 4.54
CA ARG A 17 -22.17 -10.07 4.09
C ARG A 17 -23.17 -10.29 5.22
N ASP A 18 -23.94 -9.26 5.54
CA ASP A 18 -25.11 -9.35 6.42
C ASP A 18 -26.35 -9.08 5.58
N ARG A 19 -27.09 -10.14 5.23
CA ARG A 19 -28.28 -10.04 4.36
C ARG A 19 -29.47 -9.40 5.07
N ASN A 20 -29.58 -9.58 6.39
CA ASN A 20 -30.67 -9.00 7.18
C ASN A 20 -30.52 -7.48 7.24
N LYS A 21 -29.28 -6.99 7.45
CA LYS A 21 -28.97 -5.56 7.46
C LYS A 21 -28.68 -4.98 6.08
N ARG A 22 -28.62 -5.83 5.05
CA ARG A 22 -28.23 -5.48 3.67
C ARG A 22 -26.87 -4.79 3.58
N ILE A 23 -25.90 -5.22 4.40
CA ILE A 23 -24.54 -4.67 4.45
C ILE A 23 -23.57 -5.62 3.75
N LEU A 24 -22.66 -5.05 2.96
CA LEU A 24 -21.53 -5.75 2.36
C LEU A 24 -20.23 -5.06 2.78
N GLY A 25 -19.47 -5.70 3.65
CA GLY A 25 -18.15 -5.23 4.08
C GLY A 25 -17.03 -5.89 3.29
N LEU A 26 -16.07 -5.08 2.81
CA LEU A 26 -14.83 -5.57 2.20
C LEU A 26 -13.61 -5.19 3.05
N SER A 27 -12.68 -6.13 3.20
CA SER A 27 -11.47 -5.96 4.01
C SER A 27 -10.26 -6.63 3.35
N GLN A 28 -9.12 -5.96 3.33
CA GLN A 28 -7.83 -6.54 2.90
C GLN A 28 -6.81 -6.58 4.04
N LYS A 29 -7.26 -6.63 5.31
CA LYS A 29 -6.38 -6.64 6.48
C LYS A 29 -5.24 -7.66 6.36
N ALA A 30 -5.57 -8.91 6.04
CA ALA A 30 -4.58 -9.98 5.88
C ALA A 30 -3.54 -9.66 4.79
N TYR A 31 -3.97 -9.03 3.69
CA TYR A 31 -3.05 -8.59 2.64
C TYR A 31 -2.17 -7.42 3.10
N ILE A 32 -2.73 -6.44 3.82
CA ILE A 32 -1.96 -5.34 4.42
C ILE A 32 -0.86 -5.91 5.33
N GLU A 33 -1.21 -6.84 6.22
CA GLU A 33 -0.25 -7.48 7.13
C GLU A 33 0.83 -8.27 6.37
N LYS A 34 0.46 -8.98 5.30
CA LYS A 34 1.41 -9.67 4.41
C LYS A 34 2.38 -8.69 3.73
N VAL A 35 1.88 -7.56 3.22
CA VAL A 35 2.71 -6.51 2.59
C VAL A 35 3.68 -5.92 3.62
N LEU A 36 3.18 -5.58 4.81
CA LEU A 36 4.02 -5.03 5.88
C LEU A 36 5.10 -6.01 6.33
N ALA A 37 4.78 -7.28 6.49
CA ALA A 37 5.76 -8.32 6.81
C ALA A 37 6.84 -8.43 5.72
N LYS A 38 6.43 -8.47 4.44
CA LYS A 38 7.33 -8.55 3.29
C LYS A 38 8.38 -7.43 3.27
N PHE A 39 8.00 -6.21 3.67
CA PHE A 39 8.90 -5.06 3.69
C PHE A 39 9.46 -4.72 5.08
N ARG A 40 9.38 -5.66 6.05
CA ARG A 40 9.89 -5.52 7.43
C ARG A 40 9.29 -4.31 8.17
N MET A 41 7.99 -4.08 7.98
CA MET A 41 7.22 -2.97 8.56
C MET A 41 6.09 -3.41 9.50
N SER A 42 6.03 -4.68 9.91
CA SER A 42 4.96 -5.18 10.80
C SER A 42 4.85 -4.46 12.14
N ALA A 43 5.97 -3.93 12.67
CA ALA A 43 6.05 -3.19 13.93
C ALA A 43 6.27 -1.68 13.73
N CYS A 44 5.97 -1.15 12.54
CA CYS A 44 6.17 0.28 12.29
C CYS A 44 5.16 1.15 13.04
N SER A 45 5.54 2.40 13.35
CA SER A 45 4.63 3.38 13.95
C SER A 45 3.58 3.85 12.94
N PHE A 46 2.39 4.19 13.42
CA PHE A 46 1.35 4.81 12.62
C PHE A 46 1.72 6.25 12.20
N THR A 47 1.18 6.69 11.06
CA THR A 47 1.14 8.10 10.65
C THR A 47 -0.29 8.46 10.25
N ALA A 48 -0.77 9.65 10.62
CA ALA A 48 -2.15 10.07 10.40
C ALA A 48 -2.55 10.20 8.92
N ALA A 49 -1.59 10.48 8.04
CA ALA A 49 -1.83 10.62 6.61
C ALA A 49 -0.68 10.02 5.79
N PRO A 50 -0.98 9.46 4.59
CA PRO A 50 0.03 8.93 3.68
C PRO A 50 0.88 10.04 3.05
N ILE A 51 0.28 11.21 2.79
CA ILE A 51 0.92 12.43 2.29
C ILE A 51 0.39 13.63 3.08
N VAL A 52 1.25 14.63 3.34
CA VAL A 52 0.90 15.90 3.99
C VAL A 52 1.42 17.09 3.18
N LYS A 53 0.87 18.28 3.43
CA LYS A 53 1.36 19.52 2.82
C LYS A 53 2.86 19.68 3.12
N GLY A 54 3.65 19.90 2.08
CA GLY A 54 5.11 20.02 2.18
C GLY A 54 5.90 18.76 1.83
N ASP A 55 5.24 17.59 1.69
CA ASP A 55 5.89 16.43 1.09
C ASP A 55 6.27 16.77 -0.37
N LYS A 56 7.55 16.61 -0.69
CA LYS A 56 8.09 16.87 -2.03
C LYS A 56 8.18 15.57 -2.82
N PHE A 57 7.79 15.65 -4.09
CA PHE A 57 7.92 14.61 -5.09
C PHE A 57 8.50 15.25 -6.35
N GLY A 58 9.68 14.84 -6.77
CA GLY A 58 10.33 15.41 -7.94
C GLY A 58 11.48 14.56 -8.47
N ILE A 59 11.82 14.76 -9.74
CA ILE A 59 12.94 14.06 -10.38
C ILE A 59 14.27 14.37 -9.67
N HIS A 60 14.39 15.56 -9.07
CA HIS A 60 15.55 15.92 -8.24
C HIS A 60 15.76 15.03 -7.00
N GLN A 61 14.76 14.22 -6.61
CA GLN A 61 14.87 13.23 -5.53
C GLN A 61 15.27 11.84 -6.03
N SER A 62 15.32 11.63 -7.35
CA SER A 62 15.94 10.43 -7.94
C SER A 62 17.46 10.48 -7.79
N PRO A 63 18.13 9.32 -7.78
CA PRO A 63 19.59 9.24 -7.71
C PRO A 63 20.27 10.12 -8.75
N GLN A 64 21.24 10.92 -8.30
CA GLN A 64 22.05 11.81 -9.15
C GLN A 64 23.48 11.31 -9.35
N ASN A 65 23.88 10.27 -8.62
CA ASN A 65 25.23 9.71 -8.64
C ASN A 65 25.21 8.20 -8.31
N SER A 66 26.33 7.53 -8.57
CA SER A 66 26.49 6.10 -8.36
C SER A 66 26.37 5.66 -6.90
N LEU A 67 26.64 6.55 -5.93
CA LEU A 67 26.47 6.26 -4.51
C LEU A 67 24.98 6.12 -4.18
N GLU A 68 24.15 7.06 -4.62
CA GLU A 68 22.69 7.04 -4.42
C GLU A 68 22.03 5.87 -5.16
N GLU A 69 22.47 5.54 -6.37
CA GLU A 69 22.01 4.36 -7.10
C GLU A 69 22.32 3.07 -6.33
N ASN A 70 23.54 2.95 -5.79
CA ASN A 70 23.95 1.80 -4.99
C ASN A 70 23.15 1.66 -3.69
N GLN A 71 22.72 2.77 -3.07
CA GLN A 71 21.82 2.72 -1.91
C GLN A 71 20.45 2.13 -2.25
N MET A 72 19.97 2.36 -3.47
CA MET A 72 18.66 1.90 -3.94
C MET A 72 18.70 0.50 -4.55
N LYS A 73 19.88 -0.01 -4.94
CA LYS A 73 20.08 -1.27 -5.67
C LYS A 73 19.39 -2.49 -5.04
N ASN A 74 19.35 -2.56 -3.71
CA ASN A 74 18.76 -3.69 -2.96
C ASN A 74 17.31 -3.42 -2.51
N ILE A 75 16.73 -2.29 -2.90
CA ILE A 75 15.38 -1.89 -2.49
C ILE A 75 14.39 -2.33 -3.55
N LEU A 76 13.43 -3.17 -3.15
CA LEU A 76 12.38 -3.69 -4.02
C LEU A 76 11.27 -2.65 -4.26
N TYR A 77 11.63 -1.48 -4.79
CA TYR A 77 10.72 -0.34 -4.94
C TYR A 77 9.51 -0.65 -5.83
N ALA A 78 9.73 -1.20 -7.03
CA ALA A 78 8.65 -1.64 -7.91
C ALA A 78 7.70 -2.64 -7.23
N SER A 79 8.25 -3.51 -6.38
CA SER A 79 7.47 -4.51 -5.65
C SER A 79 6.55 -3.87 -4.61
N VAL A 80 7.02 -2.86 -3.85
CA VAL A 80 6.15 -2.15 -2.90
C VAL A 80 5.07 -1.36 -3.63
N VAL A 81 5.42 -0.67 -4.72
CA VAL A 81 4.46 0.13 -5.49
C VAL A 81 3.36 -0.77 -6.05
N GLY A 82 3.70 -1.94 -6.60
CA GLY A 82 2.72 -2.91 -7.07
C GLY A 82 1.80 -3.43 -5.95
N SER A 83 2.35 -3.75 -4.78
CA SER A 83 1.56 -4.16 -3.62
C SER A 83 0.60 -3.06 -3.14
N LEU A 84 1.06 -1.80 -3.11
CA LEU A 84 0.21 -0.66 -2.77
C LEU A 84 -0.83 -0.37 -3.86
N MET A 85 -0.48 -0.62 -5.13
CA MET A 85 -1.40 -0.47 -6.26
C MET A 85 -2.57 -1.43 -6.16
N TYR A 86 -2.32 -2.68 -5.80
CA TYR A 86 -3.39 -3.65 -5.57
C TYR A 86 -4.32 -3.22 -4.43
N LEU A 87 -3.75 -2.75 -3.31
CA LEU A 87 -4.54 -2.25 -2.19
C LEU A 87 -5.44 -1.08 -2.59
N GLN A 88 -4.92 -0.08 -3.32
CA GLN A 88 -5.74 1.09 -3.69
C GLN A 88 -6.91 0.75 -4.60
N VAL A 89 -6.71 -0.20 -5.53
CA VAL A 89 -7.74 -0.58 -6.52
C VAL A 89 -8.86 -1.35 -5.84
N CYS A 90 -8.53 -2.22 -4.89
CA CYS A 90 -9.51 -3.14 -4.31
C CYS A 90 -10.25 -2.56 -3.11
N THR A 91 -9.54 -2.02 -2.12
CA THR A 91 -10.18 -1.61 -0.86
C THR A 91 -9.61 -0.34 -0.23
N ARG A 92 -8.57 0.27 -0.78
CA ARG A 92 -7.88 1.41 -0.14
C ARG A 92 -7.79 2.64 -1.05
N PRO A 93 -8.90 3.17 -1.57
CA PRO A 93 -8.87 4.31 -2.50
C PRO A 93 -8.23 5.56 -1.87
N ASN A 94 -8.25 5.67 -0.54
CA ASN A 94 -7.65 6.77 0.21
C ASN A 94 -6.12 6.91 0.05
N ILE A 95 -5.41 5.88 -0.39
CA ILE A 95 -3.96 5.98 -0.69
C ILE A 95 -3.68 6.24 -2.17
N ALA A 96 -4.70 6.35 -3.03
CA ALA A 96 -4.54 6.32 -4.47
C ALA A 96 -3.64 7.44 -5.01
N PHE A 97 -3.82 8.66 -4.50
CA PHE A 97 -2.96 9.79 -4.85
C PHE A 97 -1.48 9.51 -4.52
N ALA A 98 -1.21 8.96 -3.33
CA ALA A 98 0.15 8.66 -2.90
C ALA A 98 0.80 7.57 -3.77
N VAL A 99 0.06 6.52 -4.09
CA VAL A 99 0.55 5.45 -4.97
C VAL A 99 0.78 5.96 -6.38
N GLY A 100 -0.11 6.81 -6.91
CA GLY A 100 0.06 7.46 -8.20
C GLY A 100 1.33 8.30 -8.28
N MET A 101 1.66 9.05 -7.22
CA MET A 101 2.92 9.79 -7.14
C MET A 101 4.14 8.88 -7.08
N LEU A 102 4.10 7.82 -6.27
CA LEU A 102 5.19 6.84 -6.17
C LEU A 102 5.46 6.12 -7.49
N GLY A 103 4.42 5.82 -8.26
CA GLY A 103 4.52 5.15 -9.56
C GLY A 103 5.30 5.94 -10.61
N ARG A 104 5.30 7.28 -10.53
CA ARG A 104 6.03 8.15 -11.48
C ARG A 104 7.55 7.94 -11.46
N TYR A 105 8.09 7.44 -10.36
CA TYR A 105 9.53 7.28 -10.14
C TYR A 105 9.98 5.81 -10.15
N GLN A 106 9.17 4.91 -10.70
CA GLN A 106 9.45 3.48 -10.67
C GLN A 106 10.72 3.08 -11.45
N SER A 107 11.06 3.81 -12.51
CA SER A 107 12.25 3.57 -13.33
C SER A 107 13.56 4.01 -12.67
N ASN A 108 13.53 5.10 -11.89
CA ASN A 108 14.69 5.63 -11.18
C ASN A 108 14.31 6.14 -9.77
N PRO A 109 13.98 5.25 -8.82
CA PRO A 109 13.55 5.64 -7.50
C PRO A 109 14.74 6.06 -6.64
N GLY A 110 14.58 7.12 -5.84
CA GLY A 110 15.57 7.56 -4.87
C GLY A 110 15.14 7.26 -3.43
N ILE A 111 16.03 7.57 -2.48
CA ILE A 111 15.80 7.26 -1.08
C ILE A 111 14.58 8.00 -0.50
N GLU A 112 14.31 9.22 -0.98
CA GLU A 112 13.13 9.99 -0.58
C GLU A 112 11.83 9.35 -1.10
N HIS A 113 11.83 8.80 -2.31
CA HIS A 113 10.70 8.03 -2.84
C HIS A 113 10.44 6.78 -1.99
N TRP A 114 11.51 6.09 -1.55
CA TRP A 114 11.37 4.96 -0.63
C TRP A 114 10.83 5.36 0.74
N LYS A 115 11.30 6.48 1.30
CA LYS A 115 10.74 7.04 2.56
C LYS A 115 9.26 7.34 2.43
N ALA A 116 8.82 7.90 1.30
CA ALA A 116 7.41 8.13 1.01
C ALA A 116 6.61 6.81 0.93
N ALA A 117 7.13 5.78 0.27
CA ALA A 117 6.48 4.46 0.25
C ALA A 117 6.35 3.85 1.67
N LYS A 118 7.39 3.98 2.51
CA LYS A 118 7.30 3.59 3.93
C LYS A 118 6.25 4.39 4.69
N LYS A 119 6.08 5.69 4.39
CA LYS A 119 5.03 6.52 5.00
C LYS A 119 3.64 6.00 4.66
N VAL A 120 3.40 5.59 3.41
CA VAL A 120 2.13 4.94 3.02
C VAL A 120 1.92 3.62 3.78
N MET A 121 2.96 2.80 3.92
CA MET A 121 2.88 1.56 4.72
C MET A 121 2.59 1.82 6.20
N ARG A 122 3.19 2.86 6.80
CA ARG A 122 2.87 3.30 8.18
C ARG A 122 1.42 3.74 8.34
N TYR A 123 0.87 4.44 7.34
CA TYR A 123 -0.53 4.82 7.35
C TYR A 123 -1.43 3.58 7.31
N LEU A 124 -1.12 2.63 6.44
CA LEU A 124 -1.83 1.34 6.35
C LEU A 124 -1.75 0.55 7.65
N GLN A 125 -0.61 0.54 8.34
CA GLN A 125 -0.45 -0.17 9.61
C GLN A 125 -1.47 0.28 10.66
N GLY A 126 -1.64 1.58 10.86
CA GLY A 126 -2.62 2.09 11.84
C GLY A 126 -4.06 2.12 11.34
N THR A 127 -4.30 1.76 10.08
CA THR A 127 -5.64 1.80 9.48
C THR A 127 -6.07 0.45 8.89
N LYS A 128 -5.34 -0.64 9.13
CA LYS A 128 -5.59 -1.98 8.57
C LYS A 128 -6.94 -2.59 8.96
N ASP A 129 -7.53 -2.13 10.05
CA ASP A 129 -8.82 -2.60 10.56
C ASP A 129 -10.03 -1.84 9.99
N HIS A 130 -9.80 -0.78 9.19
CA HIS A 130 -10.89 -0.07 8.54
C HIS A 130 -11.55 -0.95 7.48
N LYS A 131 -12.89 -1.00 7.52
CA LYS A 131 -13.74 -1.73 6.57
C LYS A 131 -14.51 -0.72 5.75
N HIS A 132 -14.64 -0.97 4.46
CA HIS A 132 -15.58 -0.25 3.61
C HIS A 132 -16.90 -1.03 3.62
N THR A 133 -17.98 -0.36 4.04
CA THR A 133 -19.37 -0.84 4.08
C THR A 133 -20.18 -0.32 2.92
#